data_AF-A0A350V1G9-F1
#
_entry.id   AF-A0A350V1G9-F1
#
_cell.length_a   1.000
_cell.length_b   1.000
_cell.length_c   1.000
_cell.angle_alpha   90.00
_cell.angle_beta   90.00
_cell.angle_gamma   90.00
#
_symmetry.space_group_name_H-M   'P 1'
#
loop_
_entity.id
_entity.type
_entity.pdbx_description
1 polymer ?
#
loop_
_entity_poly.entity_id
_entity_poly.type
_entity_poly.pdbx_seq_one_letter_code
_entity_poly.pdbx_strand_id
1 'polypeptide(L)' 'KYIYSECSYIELYRGQALFPEISEFLAKYGFKKTGEFNTSFDESGKPVQSDFLFENLS' A
#
# COMPACT_ATOMS: atom_id res chain seq x y z
N LYS A 1 8.09 11.38 -9.90
CA LYS A 1 7.63 11.80 -8.55
C LYS A 1 7.42 10.55 -7.72
N TYR A 2 7.69 10.58 -6.42
CA TYR A 2 7.62 9.39 -5.55
C TYR A 2 6.60 9.61 -4.43
N ILE A 3 5.91 8.53 -4.05
CA ILE A 3 5.10 8.44 -2.83
C ILE A 3 5.58 7.20 -2.09
N TYR A 4 5.92 7.35 -0.82
CA TYR A 4 6.23 6.24 0.08
C TYR A 4 5.18 6.25 1.20
N SER A 5 4.37 5.21 1.29
CA SER A 5 3.26 5.15 2.24
C SER A 5 3.12 3.75 2.82
N GLU A 6 3.01 3.66 4.14
CA GLU A 6 2.50 2.47 4.81
C GLU A 6 1.03 2.29 4.40
N CYS A 7 0.66 1.09 3.97
CA CYS A 7 -0.74 0.73 3.74
C CYS A 7 -1.03 -0.63 4.37
N SER A 8 -2.29 -0.86 4.73
CA SER A 8 -2.74 -2.11 5.33
C SER A 8 -3.41 -3.03 4.31
N TYR A 9 -3.19 -4.33 4.46
CA TYR A 9 -3.94 -5.38 3.76
C TYR A 9 -5.26 -5.71 4.47
N ILE A 10 -5.37 -5.39 5.75
CA ILE A 10 -6.56 -5.59 6.59
C ILE A 10 -6.95 -4.29 7.31
N GLU A 11 -8.20 -4.22 7.76
CA GLU A 11 -8.71 -3.09 8.54
C GLU A 11 -8.15 -3.13 9.98
N LEU A 12 -7.41 -2.09 10.38
CA LEU A 12 -6.94 -1.87 11.76
C LEU A 12 -7.69 -0.72 12.43
N TYR A 13 -8.11 0.26 11.63
CA TYR A 13 -8.94 1.39 11.99
C TYR A 13 -10.21 1.38 11.15
N ARG A 14 -11.35 1.62 11.80
CA ARG A 14 -12.65 1.57 11.14
C ARG A 14 -12.73 2.50 9.93
N GLY A 15 -13.06 1.94 8.77
CA GLY A 15 -13.25 2.65 7.51
C GLY A 15 -11.97 3.16 6.86
N GLN A 16 -10.79 2.68 7.25
CA GLN A 16 -9.55 3.04 6.58
C GLN A 16 -9.51 2.49 5.14
N ALA A 17 -8.85 3.19 4.23
CA ALA A 17 -8.53 2.65 2.92
C ALA A 17 -7.45 1.58 3.04
N LEU A 18 -7.65 0.46 2.35
CA LEU A 18 -6.67 -0.63 2.25
C LEU A 18 -5.75 -0.43 1.04
N PHE A 19 -4.63 -1.16 1.02
CA PHE A 19 -3.66 -1.11 -0.08
C PHE A 19 -4.30 -1.19 -1.47
N PRO A 20 -5.27 -2.08 -1.76
CA PRO A 20 -5.91 -2.13 -3.08
C PRO A 20 -6.61 -0.82 -3.46
N GLU A 21 -7.30 -0.17 -2.51
CA GLU A 21 -8.03 1.08 -2.75
C GLU A 21 -7.07 2.26 -2.94
N ILE A 22 -6.01 2.33 -2.13
CA ILE A 22 -4.94 3.33 -2.29
C ILE A 22 -4.23 3.15 -3.64
N SER A 23 -3.89 1.91 -4.00
CA SER A 23 -3.22 1.59 -5.27
C SER A 23 -4.08 1.96 -6.47
N GLU A 24 -5.38 1.64 -6.44
CA GLU A 24 -6.32 2.02 -7.50
C GLU A 24 -6.49 3.54 -7.61
N PHE A 25 -6.59 4.23 -6.48
CA PHE A 25 -6.66 5.68 -6.44
C PHE A 25 -5.41 6.31 -7.07
N LEU A 26 -4.22 5.89 -6.65
CA LEU A 26 -2.95 6.41 -7.16
C LEU A 26 -2.73 6.09 -8.65
N ALA A 27 -3.20 4.93 -9.12
CA ALA A 27 -3.14 4.56 -10.53
C ALA A 27 -3.89 5.55 -11.43
N LYS A 28 -5.00 6.14 -10.97
CA LYS A 28 -5.75 7.18 -11.70
C LYS A 28 -4.93 8.46 -11.93
N TYR A 29 -3.86 8.65 -11.18
CA TYR A 29 -2.93 9.79 -11.28
C TYR A 29 -1.56 9.42 -11.86
N GLY A 30 -1.44 8.25 -12.51
CA GLY A 30 -0.21 7.82 -13.17
C GLY A 30 0.86 7.23 -12.25
N PHE A 31 0.53 6.96 -10.99
CA PHE A 31 1.43 6.30 -10.05
C PHE A 31 1.32 4.78 -10.13
N LYS A 32 2.44 4.08 -10.11
CA LYS A 32 2.53 2.62 -10.09
C LYS A 32 3.37 2.17 -8.90
N LYS A 33 2.97 1.08 -8.23
CA LYS A 33 3.79 0.42 -7.20
C LYS A 33 5.08 -0.10 -7.84
N THR A 34 6.22 0.34 -7.33
CA THR A 34 7.56 -0.12 -7.76
C THR A 34 8.35 -0.80 -6.64
N GLY A 35 7.90 -0.67 -5.39
CA GLY A 35 8.52 -1.35 -4.25
C GLY A 35 7.54 -1.66 -3.13
N GLU A 36 7.90 -2.66 -2.33
CA GLU A 36 7.18 -3.09 -1.12
C GLU A 36 8.23 -3.52 -0.09
N PHE A 37 8.15 -2.95 1.10
CA PHE A 37 9.17 -3.08 2.14
C PHE A 37 8.51 -3.23 3.50
N ASN A 38 9.29 -3.68 4.49
CA ASN A 38 8.90 -3.74 5.90
C ASN A 38 7.54 -4.43 6.15
N THR A 39 7.21 -5.45 5.35
CA THR A 39 5.95 -6.19 5.52
C THR A 39 5.86 -6.80 6.90
N SER A 40 4.81 -6.44 7.63
CA SER A 40 4.41 -7.07 8.89
C SER A 40 3.49 -8.25 8.61
N PHE A 41 3.59 -9.28 9.45
CA PHE A 41 2.81 -10.50 9.33
C PHE A 41 2.09 -10.81 10.64
N ASP A 42 0.89 -11.40 10.55
CA ASP A 42 0.21 -11.98 11.70
C ASP A 42 0.86 -13.31 12.14
N GLU A 43 0.33 -13.92 13.21
CA GLU A 43 0.83 -15.20 13.73
C GLU A 43 0.68 -16.37 12.74
N SER A 44 -0.18 -16.23 11.73
CA SER A 44 -0.37 -17.21 10.65
C SER A 44 0.50 -16.93 9.43
N GLY A 45 1.35 -15.90 9.47
CA GLY A 45 2.19 -15.50 8.36
C GLY A 45 1.45 -14.74 7.24
N LYS A 46 0.24 -14.22 7.50
CA LYS A 46 -0.48 -13.39 6.53
C LYS A 46 -0.03 -11.93 6.64
N PRO A 47 0.15 -11.21 5.52
CA PRO A 47 0.60 -9.83 5.54
C PRO A 47 -0.49 -8.92 6.13
N VAL A 48 -0.08 -8.01 7.02
CA VAL A 48 -0.97 -7.08 7.73
C VAL A 48 -0.80 -5.66 7.19
N GLN A 49 0.44 -5.17 7.11
CA GLN A 49 0.79 -3.87 6.53
C GLN A 49 2.17 -3.94 5.87
N SER A 50 2.40 -3.08 4.88
CA SER A 50 3.72 -2.87 4.29
C SER A 50 3.93 -1.41 3.94
N ASP A 51 5.19 -1.03 3.82
CA ASP A 51 5.57 0.23 3.19
C ASP A 51 5.62 0.06 1.67
N PHE A 52 4.89 0.89 0.94
CA PHE A 52 4.81 0.85 -0.51
C PHE A 52 5.48 2.07 -1.14
N LEU A 53 6.37 1.82 -2.10
CA LEU A 53 6.91 2.83 -2.97
C LEU A 53 6.09 2.88 -4.25
N PHE A 54 5.56 4.07 -4.57
CA PHE A 54 4.89 4.37 -5.82
C PHE A 54 5.69 5.41 -6.61
N GLU A 55 5.84 5.16 -7.90
CA GLU A 55 6.48 6.05 -8.86
C GLU A 55 5.46 6.57 -9.86
N ASN A 56 5.47 7.88 -10.08
CA ASN A 56 4.72 8.48 -11.16
C ASN A 56 5.44 8.22 -12.49
N LEU A 57 4.78 7.49 -13.39
CA LEU A 57 5.28 7.08 -14.70
C LEU A 57 4.60 7.85 -15.86
N SER A 58 3.80 8.87 -15.56
CA SER A 58 3.19 9.76 -16.57
C SER A 58 4.17 10.78 -17.12
#